data_AF-A0ABD1GHR0-F1
#
_entry.id   AF-A0ABD1GHR0-F1
#
_cell.length_a   1.000
_cell.length_b   1.000
_cell.length_c   1.000
_cell.angle_alpha   90.00
_cell.angle_beta   90.00
_cell.angle_gamma   90.00
#
_symmetry.space_group_name_H-M   'P 1'
#
loop_
_entity.id
_entity.type
_entity.pdbx_description
1 polymer ?
#
loop_
_entity_poly.entity_id
_entity_poly.type
_entity_poly.pdbx_seq_one_letter_code
_entity_poly.pdbx_strand_id
1 'polypeptide(L)'
;MAPKMVTGFRRSLSFPNPPSHTASKPRAAIHVRSTSLPCRSHTIIPHLRDEISELHSWSSDARTSAWLCDGLRRLKSVHESLDDLLHLPQTRDSLRGADRLIDKLLEVFLRFVDVHGTFQTLLLRLKEEHSATQIAVRRKDDAGVAARSKNLGKIAKEIGKLSSNFVSVGRSPVPPCDDEAEILEVIGGVAEATVAVSNALFGGISSSAAFRKAPCMGLGFGRKTKNVKVEGGIREFRELDLESLRKKGEEEVKNALKKMHEMEDRILEIEECGERAFRSLINTRVSLLNVLTQ
;
A
#
# COMPACT_ATOMS: atom_id res chain seq x y z
N MET A 1 -72.87 -21.54 -42.05
CA MET A 1 -72.98 -22.64 -41.05
C MET A 1 -72.16 -22.24 -39.83
N ALA A 2 -72.81 -22.07 -38.69
CA ALA A 2 -72.20 -21.84 -37.36
C ALA A 2 -72.54 -23.09 -36.49
N PRO A 3 -72.01 -23.34 -35.26
CA PRO A 3 -71.79 -22.32 -34.20
C PRO A 3 -70.68 -22.57 -33.13
N LYS A 4 -70.45 -21.55 -32.26
CA LYS A 4 -69.93 -21.66 -30.84
C LYS A 4 -68.47 -22.19 -30.68
N MET A 5 -67.73 -22.05 -29.56
CA MET A 5 -67.74 -21.27 -28.29
C MET A 5 -66.26 -21.27 -27.76
N VAL A 6 -65.77 -20.66 -26.66
CA VAL A 6 -66.29 -20.05 -25.41
C VAL A 6 -65.58 -18.68 -25.17
N THR A 7 -66.12 -17.80 -24.31
CA THR A 7 -65.49 -16.52 -23.89
C THR A 7 -64.52 -16.64 -22.71
N GLY A 8 -63.36 -16.00 -22.80
CA GLY A 8 -62.37 -15.87 -21.70
C GLY A 8 -62.72 -14.77 -20.66
N PHE A 9 -63.92 -14.80 -20.08
CA PHE A 9 -64.38 -13.78 -19.12
C PHE A 9 -63.62 -13.87 -17.78
N ARG A 10 -62.69 -12.94 -17.49
CA ARG A 10 -62.18 -12.76 -16.12
C ARG A 10 -63.29 -12.17 -15.25
N ARG A 11 -63.94 -13.02 -14.46
CA ARG A 11 -64.98 -12.61 -13.50
C ARG A 11 -64.35 -11.84 -12.34
N SER A 12 -64.63 -10.54 -12.24
CA SER A 12 -64.50 -9.80 -11.00
C SER A 12 -65.51 -10.35 -9.98
N LEU A 13 -65.04 -10.88 -8.86
CA LEU A 13 -65.90 -11.40 -7.79
C LEU A 13 -66.37 -10.26 -6.88
N SER A 14 -67.44 -9.59 -7.29
CA SER A 14 -68.14 -8.59 -6.47
C SER A 14 -69.01 -9.29 -5.42
N PHE A 15 -68.61 -9.24 -4.14
CA PHE A 15 -69.49 -9.62 -3.03
C PHE A 15 -70.40 -8.44 -2.66
N PRO A 16 -71.69 -8.66 -2.33
CA PRO A 16 -72.57 -7.59 -1.84
C PRO A 16 -72.17 -7.12 -0.44
N ASN A 17 -72.01 -5.82 -0.25
CA ASN A 17 -71.97 -5.22 1.09
C ASN A 17 -73.41 -4.99 1.60
N PRO A 18 -73.70 -5.27 2.89
CA PRO A 18 -74.93 -4.79 3.54
C PRO A 18 -74.88 -3.26 3.74
N PRO A 19 -76.04 -2.61 3.98
CA PRO A 19 -76.11 -1.16 4.18
C PRO A 19 -75.39 -0.67 5.45
N SER A 20 -75.04 0.61 5.46
CA SER A 20 -74.08 1.23 6.37
C SER A 20 -74.62 1.60 7.75
N HIS A 21 -73.80 1.37 8.79
CA HIS A 21 -73.87 2.11 10.05
C HIS A 21 -72.51 2.72 10.44
N THR A 22 -72.45 4.06 10.35
CA THR A 22 -71.66 4.99 11.18
C THR A 22 -70.37 4.50 11.88
N ALA A 23 -69.20 4.75 11.28
CA ALA A 23 -67.95 5.06 12.01
C ALA A 23 -66.88 5.67 11.07
N SER A 24 -66.51 6.94 11.28
CA SER A 24 -65.41 7.58 10.55
C SER A 24 -64.04 7.21 11.16
N LYS A 25 -63.46 6.09 10.72
CA LYS A 25 -62.03 5.80 10.96
C LYS A 25 -61.18 6.34 9.81
N PRO A 26 -60.04 7.02 10.07
CA PRO A 26 -59.17 7.47 9.00
C PRO A 26 -58.58 6.27 8.26
N ARG A 27 -58.47 6.37 6.93
CA ARG A 27 -57.71 5.38 6.14
C ARG A 27 -56.25 5.47 6.57
N ALA A 28 -55.73 4.40 7.20
CA ALA A 28 -54.29 4.23 7.33
C ALA A 28 -53.70 4.13 5.92
N ALA A 29 -52.97 5.16 5.49
CA ALA A 29 -52.23 5.10 4.25
C ALA A 29 -51.18 3.98 4.38
N ILE A 30 -51.25 2.98 3.51
CA ILE A 30 -50.18 1.98 3.40
C ILE A 30 -48.98 2.69 2.79
N HIS A 31 -48.19 3.29 3.67
CA HIS A 31 -46.97 3.99 3.30
C HIS A 31 -45.96 2.92 2.88
N VAL A 32 -45.92 2.62 1.58
CA VAL A 32 -44.87 1.81 0.97
C VAL A 32 -43.57 2.58 1.15
N ARG A 33 -42.89 2.32 2.26
CA ARG A 33 -41.54 2.78 2.51
C ARG A 33 -40.63 1.90 1.67
N SER A 34 -40.10 2.46 0.58
CA SER A 34 -39.03 1.82 -0.18
C SER A 34 -37.90 1.49 0.78
N THR A 35 -37.71 0.20 1.07
CA THR A 35 -36.56 -0.27 1.85
C THR A 35 -35.34 -0.23 0.97
N SER A 36 -34.74 0.96 0.84
CA SER A 36 -33.38 1.12 0.33
C SER A 36 -32.44 0.39 1.28
N LEU A 37 -32.18 -0.89 0.99
CA LEU A 37 -31.11 -1.65 1.63
C LEU A 37 -29.80 -0.86 1.43
N PRO A 38 -28.97 -0.65 2.46
CA PRO A 38 -27.68 -0.01 2.29
C PRO A 38 -26.84 -0.79 1.27
N CYS A 39 -26.53 -0.17 0.12
CA CYS A 39 -25.57 -0.74 -0.82
C CYS A 39 -24.22 -0.82 -0.12
N ARG A 40 -23.62 -2.02 -0.05
CA ARG A 40 -22.39 -2.26 0.73
C ARG A 40 -21.21 -1.41 0.27
N SER A 41 -21.21 -0.96 -0.98
CA SER A 41 -20.25 0.00 -1.55
C SER A 41 -20.21 1.30 -0.74
N HIS A 42 -21.38 1.88 -0.41
CA HIS A 42 -21.47 3.14 0.36
C HIS A 42 -20.93 3.04 1.80
N THR A 43 -20.66 1.82 2.31
CA THR A 43 -19.98 1.64 3.61
C THR A 43 -18.48 1.40 3.50
N ILE A 44 -18.00 0.82 2.39
CA ILE A 44 -16.56 0.54 2.19
C ILE A 44 -15.84 1.80 1.67
N ILE A 45 -16.46 2.58 0.80
CA ILE A 45 -15.86 3.79 0.22
C ILE A 45 -15.49 4.85 1.28
N PRO A 46 -16.36 5.22 2.24
CA PRO A 46 -15.96 6.10 3.35
C PRO A 46 -14.86 5.50 4.21
N HIS A 47 -14.93 4.20 4.53
CA HIS A 47 -13.92 3.52 5.32
C HIS A 47 -12.53 3.56 4.65
N LEU A 48 -12.45 3.36 3.33
CA LEU A 48 -11.21 3.51 2.57
C LEU A 48 -10.69 4.95 2.60
N ARG A 49 -11.55 5.96 2.46
CA ARG A 49 -11.16 7.38 2.60
C ARG A 49 -10.59 7.66 4.00
N ASP A 50 -11.18 7.08 5.05
CA ASP A 50 -10.68 7.19 6.42
C ASP A 50 -9.32 6.48 6.61
N GLU A 51 -9.15 5.24 6.11
CA GLU A 51 -7.87 4.52 6.19
C GLU A 51 -6.74 5.22 5.43
N ILE A 52 -7.04 5.79 4.24
CA ILE A 52 -6.10 6.59 3.44
C ILE A 52 -5.72 7.88 4.20
N SER A 53 -6.70 8.55 4.82
CA SER A 53 -6.48 9.75 5.65
C SER A 53 -5.60 9.45 6.86
N GLU A 54 -5.87 8.35 7.58
CA GLU A 54 -5.02 7.86 8.67
C GLU A 54 -3.59 7.58 8.18
N LEU A 55 -3.43 6.95 7.02
CA LEU A 55 -2.12 6.62 6.46
C LEU A 55 -1.32 7.86 6.00
N HIS A 56 -2.00 8.91 5.52
CA HIS A 56 -1.36 10.22 5.32
C HIS A 56 -0.91 10.83 6.66
N SER A 57 -1.72 10.72 7.73
CA SER A 57 -1.34 11.22 9.06
C SER A 57 -0.17 10.45 9.68
N TRP A 58 -0.08 9.13 9.42
CA TRP A 58 1.02 8.26 9.85
C TRP A 58 2.38 8.72 9.30
N SER A 59 2.43 9.41 8.16
CA SER A 59 3.67 9.82 7.47
C SER A 59 4.54 10.85 8.23
N SER A 60 4.18 11.22 9.47
CA SER A 60 4.80 12.29 10.25
C SER A 60 5.90 11.82 11.21
N ASP A 61 7.14 12.28 10.95
CA ASP A 61 8.37 12.38 11.79
C ASP A 61 8.89 11.18 12.63
N ALA A 62 8.07 10.17 12.94
CA ALA A 62 8.55 8.87 13.37
C ALA A 62 9.28 8.20 12.19
N ARG A 63 10.44 7.60 12.47
CA ARG A 63 11.30 6.93 11.48
C ARG A 63 11.94 5.68 12.11
N THR A 64 11.14 4.90 12.81
CA THR A 64 11.54 3.65 13.46
C THR A 64 11.20 2.44 12.60
N SER A 65 11.80 1.28 12.87
CA SER A 65 11.42 0.01 12.23
C SER A 65 9.95 -0.29 12.54
N ALA A 66 9.56 -0.20 13.82
CA ALA A 66 8.19 -0.40 14.27
C ALA A 66 7.17 0.53 13.58
N TRP A 67 7.54 1.79 13.32
CA TRP A 67 6.71 2.74 12.58
C TRP A 67 6.59 2.38 11.09
N LEU A 68 7.67 1.96 10.44
CA LEU A 68 7.61 1.43 9.06
C LEU A 68 6.70 0.20 8.98
N CYS A 69 6.84 -0.71 9.95
CA CYS A 69 5.99 -1.90 10.05
C CYS A 69 4.51 -1.56 10.30
N ASP A 70 4.21 -0.46 10.99
CA ASP A 70 2.82 0.04 11.13
C ASP A 70 2.27 0.63 9.83
N GLY A 71 3.06 1.42 9.10
CA GLY A 71 2.64 1.95 7.79
C GLY A 71 2.41 0.86 6.76
N LEU A 72 3.24 -0.19 6.78
CA LEU A 72 3.07 -1.37 5.93
C LEU A 72 1.83 -2.19 6.36
N ARG A 73 1.54 -2.31 7.66
CA ARG A 73 0.30 -2.94 8.17
C ARG A 73 -0.95 -2.16 7.76
N ARG A 74 -0.90 -0.84 7.80
CA ARG A 74 -1.98 0.06 7.36
C ARG A 74 -2.19 -0.01 5.85
N LEU A 75 -1.12 0.05 5.06
CA LEU A 75 -1.17 -0.16 3.61
C LEU A 75 -1.75 -1.53 3.24
N LYS A 76 -1.39 -2.58 3.99
CA LYS A 76 -1.98 -3.92 3.82
C LYS A 76 -3.51 -3.87 3.96
N SER A 77 -4.00 -3.22 5.02
CA SER A 77 -5.43 -3.03 5.31
C SER A 77 -6.14 -2.29 4.17
N VAL A 78 -5.60 -1.12 3.75
CA VAL A 78 -6.12 -0.34 2.62
C VAL A 78 -6.22 -1.16 1.32
N HIS A 79 -5.24 -2.02 1.04
CA HIS A 79 -5.30 -2.93 -0.12
C HIS A 79 -6.34 -4.04 0.02
N GLU A 80 -6.60 -4.54 1.22
CA GLU A 80 -7.62 -5.56 1.50
C GLU A 80 -9.03 -4.95 1.45
N SER A 81 -9.24 -3.77 2.04
CA SER A 81 -10.48 -2.98 1.92
C SER A 81 -10.81 -2.64 0.46
N LEU A 82 -9.80 -2.35 -0.38
CA LEU A 82 -9.99 -2.14 -1.81
C LEU A 82 -10.25 -3.47 -2.57
N ASP A 83 -9.63 -4.58 -2.14
CA ASP A 83 -9.92 -5.89 -2.70
C ASP A 83 -11.39 -6.28 -2.45
N ASP A 84 -11.90 -6.06 -1.24
CA ASP A 84 -13.31 -6.24 -0.88
C ASP A 84 -14.24 -5.32 -1.70
N LEU A 85 -13.87 -4.05 -1.91
CA LEU A 85 -14.63 -3.13 -2.76
C LEU A 85 -14.74 -3.64 -4.21
N LEU A 86 -13.65 -4.16 -4.77
CA LEU A 86 -13.59 -4.74 -6.12
C LEU A 86 -14.27 -6.13 -6.22
N HIS A 87 -14.62 -6.74 -5.10
CA HIS A 87 -15.45 -7.95 -5.03
C HIS A 87 -16.96 -7.67 -5.03
N LEU A 88 -17.41 -6.43 -4.81
CA LEU A 88 -18.83 -6.09 -4.87
C LEU A 88 -19.35 -6.07 -6.32
N PRO A 89 -20.49 -6.70 -6.63
CA PRO A 89 -21.12 -6.64 -7.94
C PRO A 89 -21.40 -5.20 -8.39
N GLN A 90 -21.86 -4.33 -7.49
CA GLN A 90 -22.12 -2.92 -7.80
C GLN A 90 -20.87 -2.21 -8.33
N THR A 91 -19.72 -2.41 -7.69
CA THR A 91 -18.43 -1.84 -8.14
C THR A 91 -18.04 -2.36 -9.52
N ARG A 92 -18.27 -3.66 -9.79
CA ARG A 92 -17.98 -4.26 -11.10
C ARG A 92 -18.90 -3.74 -12.20
N ASP A 93 -20.19 -3.62 -11.91
CA ASP A 93 -21.18 -3.07 -12.84
C ASP A 93 -20.94 -1.58 -13.12
N SER A 94 -20.58 -0.77 -12.12
CA SER A 94 -20.17 0.64 -12.31
C SER A 94 -18.87 0.79 -13.11
N LEU A 95 -17.90 -0.12 -12.95
CA LEU A 95 -16.65 -0.10 -13.71
C LEU A 95 -16.78 -0.70 -15.12
N ARG A 96 -17.96 -1.19 -15.53
CA ARG A 96 -18.13 -1.97 -16.76
C ARG A 96 -18.20 -1.07 -18.00
N GLY A 97 -17.14 -1.10 -18.81
CA GLY A 97 -16.92 -0.14 -19.91
C GLY A 97 -15.91 0.98 -19.56
N ALA A 98 -15.42 1.02 -18.31
CA ALA A 98 -14.31 1.89 -17.90
C ALA A 98 -12.94 1.31 -18.30
N ASP A 99 -12.88 0.40 -19.27
CA ASP A 99 -11.75 -0.48 -19.60
C ASP A 99 -10.42 0.30 -19.69
N ARG A 100 -10.40 1.41 -20.44
CA ARG A 100 -9.24 2.29 -20.65
C ARG A 100 -8.74 3.03 -19.39
N LEU A 101 -9.52 3.02 -18.32
CA LEU A 101 -9.14 3.53 -17.00
C LEU A 101 -8.59 2.38 -16.16
N ILE A 102 -9.23 1.21 -16.19
CA ILE A 102 -8.77 0.00 -15.48
C ILE A 102 -7.43 -0.50 -16.05
N ASP A 103 -7.20 -0.44 -17.37
CA ASP A 103 -5.91 -0.70 -18.01
C ASP A 103 -4.78 0.14 -17.40
N LYS A 104 -5.01 1.45 -17.22
CA LYS A 104 -4.04 2.37 -16.61
C LYS A 104 -3.80 2.06 -15.14
N LEU A 105 -4.86 1.69 -14.40
CA LEU A 105 -4.74 1.23 -13.02
C LEU A 105 -3.91 -0.05 -12.95
N LEU A 106 -4.13 -1.00 -13.86
CA LEU A 106 -3.37 -2.25 -13.94
C LEU A 106 -1.91 -2.07 -14.34
N GLU A 107 -1.59 -1.06 -15.16
CA GLU A 107 -0.22 -0.62 -15.45
C GLU A 107 0.45 -0.03 -14.19
N VAL A 108 -0.24 0.85 -13.47
CA VAL A 108 0.23 1.46 -12.21
C VAL A 108 0.49 0.38 -11.15
N PHE A 109 -0.48 -0.51 -10.91
CA PHE A 109 -0.33 -1.62 -9.95
C PHE A 109 0.72 -2.65 -10.39
N LEU A 110 0.89 -2.90 -11.70
CA LEU A 110 1.99 -3.75 -12.21
C LEU A 110 3.35 -3.13 -11.88
N ARG A 111 3.51 -1.84 -12.17
CA ARG A 111 4.74 -1.09 -11.90
C ARG A 111 5.09 -1.04 -10.41
N PHE A 112 4.09 -1.01 -9.52
CA PHE A 112 4.33 -1.16 -8.08
C PHE A 112 4.88 -2.55 -7.72
N VAL A 113 4.34 -3.62 -8.33
CA VAL A 113 4.84 -5.01 -8.14
C VAL A 113 6.26 -5.17 -8.70
N ASP A 114 6.58 -4.63 -9.88
CA ASP A 114 7.91 -4.71 -10.49
C ASP A 114 8.98 -3.98 -9.66
N VAL A 115 8.66 -2.78 -9.18
CA VAL A 115 9.55 -2.02 -8.29
C VAL A 115 9.73 -2.73 -6.94
N HIS A 116 8.68 -3.36 -6.40
CA HIS A 116 8.81 -4.15 -5.18
C HIS A 116 9.62 -5.46 -5.35
N GLY A 117 9.44 -6.20 -6.44
CA GLY A 117 10.28 -7.37 -6.73
C GLY A 117 11.76 -6.99 -6.88
N THR A 118 12.03 -5.82 -7.46
CA THR A 118 13.36 -5.21 -7.50
C THR A 118 13.85 -4.86 -6.08
N PHE A 119 13.00 -4.29 -5.22
CA PHE A 119 13.32 -4.00 -3.82
C PHE A 119 13.66 -5.27 -3.02
N GLN A 120 12.86 -6.34 -3.11
CA GLN A 120 13.14 -7.61 -2.43
C GLN A 120 14.50 -8.18 -2.84
N THR A 121 14.81 -8.14 -4.14
CA THR A 121 16.11 -8.60 -4.67
C THR A 121 17.28 -7.79 -4.11
N LEU A 122 17.10 -6.47 -3.90
CA LEU A 122 18.11 -5.61 -3.28
C LEU A 122 18.18 -5.77 -1.76
N LEU A 123 17.05 -6.01 -1.08
CA LEU A 123 16.99 -6.23 0.37
C LEU A 123 17.66 -7.55 0.77
N LEU A 124 17.47 -8.62 -0.02
CA LEU A 124 18.18 -9.89 0.15
C LEU A 124 19.70 -9.69 0.06
N ARG A 125 20.19 -9.00 -0.98
CA ARG A 125 21.61 -8.65 -1.13
C ARG A 125 22.13 -7.76 0.01
N LEU A 126 21.30 -6.88 0.56
CA LEU A 126 21.66 -6.04 1.71
C LEU A 126 21.89 -6.90 2.96
N LYS A 127 21.02 -7.91 3.20
CA LYS A 127 21.16 -8.89 4.29
C LYS A 127 22.42 -9.74 4.10
N GLU A 128 22.63 -10.31 2.91
CA GLU A 128 23.81 -11.13 2.57
C GLU A 128 25.12 -10.36 2.84
N GLU A 129 25.24 -9.13 2.32
CA GLU A 129 26.43 -8.31 2.48
C GLU A 129 26.61 -7.82 3.93
N HIS A 130 25.52 -7.66 4.68
CA HIS A 130 25.56 -7.33 6.11
C HIS A 130 26.11 -8.49 6.95
N SER A 131 25.56 -9.69 6.81
CA SER A 131 26.05 -10.87 7.53
C SER A 131 27.48 -11.24 7.09
N ALA A 132 27.84 -11.03 5.82
CA ALA A 132 29.21 -11.13 5.36
C ALA A 132 30.15 -10.09 5.99
N THR A 133 29.66 -8.88 6.29
CA THR A 133 30.39 -7.86 7.06
C THR A 133 30.55 -8.31 8.51
N GLN A 134 29.52 -8.88 9.14
CA GLN A 134 29.56 -9.44 10.49
C GLN A 134 30.62 -10.55 10.62
N ILE A 135 30.76 -11.41 9.60
CA ILE A 135 31.81 -12.43 9.51
C ILE A 135 33.21 -11.79 9.36
N ALA A 136 33.35 -10.74 8.55
CA ALA A 136 34.62 -10.04 8.38
C ALA A 136 35.09 -9.36 9.69
N VAL A 137 34.17 -8.74 10.44
CA VAL A 137 34.43 -8.18 11.78
C VAL A 137 34.89 -9.27 12.74
N ARG A 138 34.19 -10.42 12.81
CA ARG A 138 34.62 -11.58 13.65
C ARG A 138 36.01 -12.11 13.29
N ARG A 139 36.41 -12.01 12.01
CA ARG A 139 37.74 -12.43 11.52
C ARG A 139 38.84 -11.37 11.66
N LYS A 140 38.52 -10.16 12.14
CA LYS A 140 39.42 -8.98 12.17
C LYS A 140 39.98 -8.65 10.77
N ASP A 141 39.16 -8.85 9.72
CA ASP A 141 39.47 -8.61 8.30
C ASP A 141 39.17 -7.15 7.92
N ASP A 142 40.05 -6.22 8.31
CA ASP A 142 39.88 -4.77 8.08
C ASP A 142 39.72 -4.38 6.61
N ALA A 143 40.28 -5.16 5.67
CA ALA A 143 40.16 -4.93 4.24
C ALA A 143 38.75 -5.34 3.76
N GLY A 144 38.32 -6.55 4.13
CA GLY A 144 37.02 -7.08 3.79
C GLY A 144 35.85 -6.41 4.50
N VAL A 145 36.04 -5.83 5.69
CA VAL A 145 35.03 -4.98 6.34
C VAL A 145 34.76 -3.73 5.48
N ALA A 146 35.79 -2.99 5.08
CA ALA A 146 35.59 -1.78 4.27
C ALA A 146 35.13 -2.07 2.83
N ALA A 147 35.53 -3.22 2.25
CA ALA A 147 35.01 -3.67 0.97
C ALA A 147 33.49 -3.89 1.02
N ARG A 148 32.99 -4.54 2.07
CA ARG A 148 31.57 -4.86 2.23
C ARG A 148 30.73 -3.66 2.69
N SER A 149 31.24 -2.83 3.60
CA SER A 149 30.63 -1.53 3.93
C SER A 149 30.49 -0.61 2.70
N LYS A 150 31.44 -0.66 1.76
CA LYS A 150 31.34 0.04 0.47
C LYS A 150 30.23 -0.53 -0.44
N ASN A 151 29.95 -1.82 -0.37
CA ASN A 151 28.90 -2.49 -1.14
C ASN A 151 27.50 -2.31 -0.54
N LEU A 152 27.35 -2.40 0.79
CA LEU A 152 26.13 -1.97 1.51
C LEU A 152 25.72 -0.56 1.07
N GLY A 153 26.68 0.37 0.99
CA GLY A 153 26.47 1.73 0.49
C GLY A 153 26.35 1.91 -1.03
N LYS A 154 26.35 0.83 -1.82
CA LYS A 154 25.81 0.79 -3.19
C LYS A 154 24.36 0.30 -3.15
N ILE A 155 24.11 -0.84 -2.53
CA ILE A 155 22.79 -1.50 -2.46
C ILE A 155 21.76 -0.56 -1.84
N ALA A 156 22.09 0.10 -0.73
CA ALA A 156 21.22 1.11 -0.10
C ALA A 156 20.92 2.30 -1.04
N LYS A 157 21.84 2.70 -1.93
CA LYS A 157 21.59 3.75 -2.94
C LYS A 157 20.78 3.24 -4.12
N GLU A 158 20.87 1.96 -4.46
CA GLU A 158 20.04 1.32 -5.49
C GLU A 158 18.60 1.20 -5.00
N ILE A 159 18.39 0.81 -3.73
CA ILE A 159 17.09 0.91 -3.05
C ILE A 159 16.55 2.35 -3.09
N GLY A 160 17.38 3.35 -2.78
CA GLY A 160 16.98 4.76 -2.82
C GLY A 160 16.59 5.29 -4.22
N LYS A 161 17.03 4.66 -5.31
CA LYS A 161 16.59 5.01 -6.68
C LYS A 161 15.19 4.49 -7.00
N LEU A 162 14.70 3.47 -6.30
CA LEU A 162 13.37 2.92 -6.56
C LEU A 162 12.26 3.96 -6.33
N SER A 163 12.50 4.94 -5.45
CA SER A 163 11.60 6.09 -5.24
C SER A 163 11.39 6.96 -6.48
N SER A 164 12.39 7.13 -7.35
CA SER A 164 12.18 7.86 -8.62
C SER A 164 11.34 7.06 -9.62
N ASN A 165 11.26 5.75 -9.46
CA ASN A 165 10.51 4.86 -10.36
C ASN A 165 9.02 4.77 -10.00
N PHE A 166 8.60 5.31 -8.84
CA PHE A 166 7.22 5.19 -8.33
C PHE A 166 6.24 6.26 -8.86
N VAL A 167 6.71 7.29 -9.58
CA VAL A 167 5.88 8.43 -10.01
C VAL A 167 5.36 8.26 -11.44
N SER A 168 4.05 8.04 -11.60
CA SER A 168 3.18 8.75 -12.57
C SER A 168 1.80 8.07 -12.70
N VAL A 169 0.77 8.54 -11.98
CA VAL A 169 -0.63 8.22 -12.32
C VAL A 169 -1.14 9.31 -13.27
N GLY A 170 -1.38 8.94 -14.53
CA GLY A 170 -1.79 9.90 -15.56
C GLY A 170 -3.28 10.23 -15.49
N ARG A 171 -3.64 11.47 -15.09
CA ARG A 171 -5.02 11.97 -15.16
C ARG A 171 -5.61 11.73 -16.55
N SER A 172 -6.81 11.15 -16.61
CA SER A 172 -7.49 10.86 -17.87
C SER A 172 -8.24 12.10 -18.39
N PRO A 173 -8.39 12.30 -19.72
CA PRO A 173 -9.13 13.44 -20.28
C PRO A 173 -10.66 13.29 -20.26
N VAL A 174 -11.17 12.13 -19.87
CA VAL A 174 -12.61 11.80 -19.89
C VAL A 174 -13.18 11.98 -18.48
N PRO A 175 -14.24 12.78 -18.27
CA PRO A 175 -14.96 12.83 -17.00
C PRO A 175 -15.73 11.50 -16.81
N PRO A 176 -15.56 10.79 -15.68
CA PRO A 176 -16.38 9.62 -15.35
C PRO A 176 -17.82 10.02 -15.00
N CYS A 177 -18.72 9.04 -14.89
CA CYS A 177 -20.00 9.23 -14.20
C CYS A 177 -19.78 9.44 -12.68
N ASP A 178 -20.76 9.98 -11.94
CA ASP A 178 -20.59 10.33 -10.51
C ASP A 178 -20.13 9.13 -9.65
N ASP A 179 -20.80 7.96 -9.79
CA ASP A 179 -20.45 6.74 -9.06
C ASP A 179 -19.07 6.17 -9.49
N GLU A 180 -18.73 6.27 -10.78
CA GLU A 180 -17.43 5.87 -11.32
C GLU A 180 -16.30 6.77 -10.79
N ALA A 181 -16.56 8.08 -10.69
CA ALA A 181 -15.61 9.07 -10.24
C ALA A 181 -15.24 8.85 -8.76
N GLU A 182 -16.21 8.51 -7.92
CA GLU A 182 -15.98 8.15 -6.52
C GLU A 182 -15.12 6.88 -6.38
N ILE A 183 -15.43 5.81 -7.13
CA ILE A 183 -14.63 4.57 -7.12
C ILE A 183 -13.20 4.84 -7.61
N LEU A 184 -13.04 5.60 -8.69
CA LEU A 184 -11.75 5.92 -9.29
C LEU A 184 -10.90 6.87 -8.42
N GLU A 185 -11.52 7.83 -7.72
CA GLU A 185 -10.87 8.68 -6.73
C GLU A 185 -10.24 7.82 -5.63
N VAL A 186 -11.01 6.88 -5.05
CA VAL A 186 -10.54 6.01 -3.97
C VAL A 186 -9.38 5.12 -4.44
N ILE A 187 -9.46 4.51 -5.63
CA ILE A 187 -8.34 3.71 -6.17
C ILE A 187 -7.10 4.59 -6.40
N GLY A 188 -7.28 5.84 -6.85
CA GLY A 188 -6.22 6.83 -6.94
C GLY A 188 -5.56 7.12 -5.59
N GLY A 189 -6.36 7.33 -4.54
CA GLY A 189 -5.89 7.49 -3.17
C GLY A 189 -5.12 6.28 -2.64
N VAL A 190 -5.57 5.05 -2.93
CA VAL A 190 -4.82 3.83 -2.59
C VAL A 190 -3.48 3.78 -3.34
N ALA A 191 -3.42 4.20 -4.60
CA ALA A 191 -2.17 4.27 -5.34
C ALA A 191 -1.21 5.33 -4.75
N GLU A 192 -1.69 6.50 -4.37
CA GLU A 192 -0.89 7.55 -3.70
C GLU A 192 -0.41 7.12 -2.30
N ALA A 193 -1.25 6.41 -1.52
CA ALA A 193 -0.87 5.76 -0.28
C ALA A 193 0.26 4.72 -0.48
N THR A 194 0.15 3.88 -1.52
CA THR A 194 1.18 2.90 -1.91
C THR A 194 2.50 3.59 -2.23
N VAL A 195 2.45 4.69 -2.98
CA VAL A 195 3.61 5.54 -3.31
C VAL A 195 4.25 6.11 -2.04
N ALA A 196 3.45 6.66 -1.11
CA ALA A 196 3.93 7.30 0.10
C ALA A 196 4.67 6.30 1.02
N VAL A 197 4.06 5.15 1.31
CA VAL A 197 4.66 4.12 2.19
C VAL A 197 5.88 3.47 1.54
N SER A 198 5.84 3.19 0.24
CA SER A 198 7.00 2.63 -0.49
C SER A 198 8.19 3.61 -0.48
N ASN A 199 7.94 4.90 -0.68
CA ASN A 199 8.96 5.93 -0.54
C ASN A 199 9.49 6.07 0.89
N ALA A 200 8.61 5.98 1.89
CA ALA A 200 9.02 5.99 3.30
C ALA A 200 9.96 4.82 3.62
N LEU A 201 9.66 3.62 3.11
CA LEU A 201 10.45 2.39 3.25
C LEU A 201 11.80 2.49 2.53
N PHE A 202 11.80 2.72 1.20
CA PHE A 202 13.01 2.75 0.39
C PHE A 202 13.94 3.90 0.81
N GLY A 203 13.39 5.09 1.02
CA GLY A 203 14.11 6.25 1.55
C GLY A 203 14.62 6.05 2.98
N GLY A 204 13.92 5.25 3.78
CA GLY A 204 14.33 4.85 5.13
C GLY A 204 15.60 4.02 5.12
N ILE A 205 15.57 2.89 4.40
CA ILE A 205 16.72 1.99 4.25
C ILE A 205 17.87 2.71 3.55
N SER A 206 17.61 3.47 2.48
CA SER A 206 18.65 4.20 1.75
C SER A 206 19.35 5.29 2.57
N SER A 207 18.65 5.91 3.52
CA SER A 207 19.15 7.02 4.33
C SER A 207 19.77 6.58 5.65
N SER A 208 19.63 5.32 6.05
CA SER A 208 20.20 4.77 7.28
C SER A 208 21.72 4.92 7.34
N ALA A 209 22.24 5.25 8.52
CA ALA A 209 23.66 5.60 8.66
C ALA A 209 24.57 4.37 8.55
N ALA A 210 24.13 3.22 9.07
CA ALA A 210 24.87 1.95 9.00
C ALA A 210 25.24 1.51 7.56
N PHE A 211 24.52 1.98 6.54
CA PHE A 211 24.79 1.68 5.13
C PHE A 211 25.44 2.84 4.36
N ARG A 212 25.78 3.96 5.01
CA ARG A 212 26.42 5.11 4.34
C ARG A 212 27.87 5.25 4.77
N LYS A 213 28.76 5.45 3.79
CA LYS A 213 30.12 5.94 4.07
C LYS A 213 30.04 7.26 4.85
N ALA A 214 30.85 7.37 5.90
CA ALA A 214 31.18 8.66 6.49
C ALA A 214 31.73 9.61 5.40
N PRO A 215 31.42 10.92 5.46
CA PRO A 215 31.98 11.89 4.52
C PRO A 215 33.51 11.95 4.72
N CYS A 216 34.26 11.50 3.72
CA CYS A 216 35.71 11.53 3.76
C CYS A 216 36.19 12.98 3.68
N MET A 217 36.61 13.54 4.81
CA MET A 217 37.27 14.86 4.90
C MET A 217 38.70 14.76 4.38
N GLY A 218 38.84 14.52 3.07
CA GLY A 218 40.10 14.29 2.38
C GLY A 218 40.32 15.28 1.22
N LEU A 219 41.06 16.33 1.52
CA LEU A 219 41.81 17.23 0.62
C LEU A 219 41.41 17.24 -0.87
N GLY A 220 40.58 18.20 -1.29
CA GLY A 220 40.28 18.41 -2.72
C GLY A 220 39.17 19.43 -3.01
N PHE A 221 39.55 20.59 -3.56
CA PHE A 221 38.74 21.66 -4.16
C PHE A 221 37.20 21.51 -4.24
N GLY A 222 36.52 22.46 -3.59
CA GLY A 222 35.76 23.41 -4.41
C GLY A 222 34.32 23.05 -4.82
N ARG A 223 33.60 22.21 -4.07
CA ARG A 223 32.11 22.21 -4.17
C ARG A 223 31.45 22.26 -2.80
N LYS A 224 30.76 23.38 -2.52
CA LYS A 224 29.79 23.47 -1.42
C LYS A 224 28.55 22.62 -1.76
N THR A 225 28.70 21.30 -1.71
CA THR A 225 27.55 20.41 -1.61
C THR A 225 26.79 20.82 -0.36
N LYS A 226 25.55 21.29 -0.52
CA LYS A 226 24.67 21.63 0.60
C LYS A 226 24.70 20.46 1.57
N ASN A 227 25.01 20.70 2.84
CA ASN A 227 24.73 19.73 3.91
C ASN A 227 23.21 19.61 4.04
N VAL A 228 22.61 18.84 3.14
CA VAL A 228 21.28 18.29 3.33
C VAL A 228 21.40 17.44 4.58
N LYS A 229 20.82 17.93 5.67
CA LYS A 229 20.69 17.22 6.94
C LYS A 229 19.76 16.04 6.68
N VAL A 230 20.31 14.90 6.22
CA VAL A 230 19.54 13.67 5.94
C VAL A 230 19.19 12.98 7.26
N GLU A 231 18.37 13.67 8.05
CA GLU A 231 17.30 13.05 8.80
C GLU A 231 16.35 12.38 7.79
N GLY A 232 15.84 11.19 8.14
CA GLY A 232 15.08 10.34 7.21
C GLY A 232 15.51 8.88 7.19
N GLY A 233 16.76 8.57 7.58
CA GLY A 233 17.19 7.19 7.85
C GLY A 233 16.49 6.59 9.06
N ILE A 234 16.37 5.25 9.11
CA ILE A 234 15.78 4.52 10.24
C ILE A 234 16.60 4.82 11.51
N ARG A 235 15.93 5.19 12.61
CA ARG A 235 16.59 5.70 13.83
C ARG A 235 17.49 4.64 14.49
N GLU A 236 17.05 3.39 14.49
CA GLU A 236 17.75 2.20 14.99
C GLU A 236 18.97 1.84 14.13
N PHE A 237 19.00 2.27 12.86
CA PHE A 237 20.14 2.03 11.95
C PHE A 237 21.13 3.21 11.98
N ARG A 238 21.16 3.95 13.10
CA ARG A 238 22.22 4.89 13.47
C ARG A 238 23.25 4.17 14.36
N GLU A 239 24.46 4.73 14.44
CA GLU A 239 25.52 4.27 15.35
C GLU A 239 26.13 2.86 15.12
N LEU A 240 26.22 2.43 13.86
CA LEU A 240 27.20 1.43 13.42
C LEU A 240 28.21 2.08 12.46
N ASP A 241 29.23 2.75 13.00
CA ASP A 241 30.42 3.11 12.22
C ASP A 241 31.30 1.88 12.04
N LEU A 242 31.03 1.15 10.96
CA LEU A 242 31.74 -0.06 10.56
C LEU A 242 33.21 0.19 10.20
N GLU A 243 33.62 1.42 9.84
CA GLU A 243 35.06 1.73 9.64
C GLU A 243 35.77 2.05 10.97
N SER A 244 35.06 2.48 12.02
CA SER A 244 35.64 2.67 13.36
C SER A 244 36.07 1.37 14.04
N LEU A 245 35.50 0.22 13.65
CA LEU A 245 35.74 -1.09 14.30
C LEU A 245 37.19 -1.59 14.15
N ARG A 246 37.92 -1.06 13.16
CA ARG A 246 39.30 -1.43 12.78
C ARG A 246 40.38 -1.14 13.84
N LYS A 247 40.04 -0.43 14.92
CA LYS A 247 41.00 0.01 15.96
C LYS A 247 40.46 -0.12 17.39
N LYS A 248 39.45 -0.98 17.57
CA LYS A 248 38.66 -1.05 18.80
C LYS A 248 38.96 -2.28 19.66
N GLY A 249 38.71 -2.15 20.97
CA GLY A 249 38.91 -3.22 21.94
C GLY A 249 37.92 -4.37 21.74
N GLU A 250 38.23 -5.55 22.29
CA GLU A 250 37.42 -6.76 22.03
C GLU A 250 35.97 -6.64 22.55
N GLU A 251 35.75 -5.96 23.68
CA GLU A 251 34.41 -5.65 24.18
C GLU A 251 33.65 -4.64 23.27
N GLU A 252 34.34 -3.69 22.63
CA GLU A 252 33.71 -2.79 21.66
C GLU A 252 33.32 -3.53 20.38
N VAL A 253 34.15 -4.45 19.91
CA VAL A 253 33.86 -5.32 18.75
C VAL A 253 32.67 -6.25 19.07
N LYS A 254 32.63 -6.82 20.28
CA LYS A 254 31.53 -7.63 20.79
C LYS A 254 30.22 -6.84 20.89
N ASN A 255 30.27 -5.60 21.39
CA ASN A 255 29.12 -4.68 21.41
C ASN A 255 28.65 -4.31 19.98
N ALA A 256 29.57 -4.05 19.06
CA ALA A 256 29.24 -3.78 17.66
C ALA A 256 28.58 -4.99 16.98
N LEU A 257 29.08 -6.20 17.23
CA LEU A 257 28.47 -7.44 16.73
C LEU A 257 27.05 -7.67 17.30
N LYS A 258 26.79 -7.28 18.56
CA LYS A 258 25.45 -7.29 19.15
C LYS A 258 24.51 -6.30 18.44
N LYS A 259 24.93 -5.04 18.29
CA LYS A 259 24.17 -4.02 17.53
C LYS A 259 23.92 -4.44 16.07
N MET A 260 24.88 -5.12 15.42
CA MET A 260 24.71 -5.67 14.07
C MET A 260 23.62 -6.75 14.04
N HIS A 261 23.58 -7.65 15.01
CA HIS A 261 22.56 -8.70 15.07
C HIS A 261 21.17 -8.11 15.36
N GLU A 262 21.06 -7.17 16.29
CA GLU A 262 19.81 -6.42 16.55
C GLU A 262 19.30 -5.70 15.29
N MET A 263 20.21 -5.22 14.42
CA MET A 263 19.84 -4.62 13.14
C MET A 263 19.39 -5.66 12.10
N GLU A 264 19.94 -6.89 12.11
CA GLU A 264 19.45 -8.00 11.27
C GLU A 264 18.01 -8.35 11.63
N ASP A 265 17.68 -8.44 12.93
CA ASP A 265 16.32 -8.68 13.41
C ASP A 265 15.34 -7.59 12.92
N ARG A 266 15.73 -6.32 13.01
CA ARG A 266 14.89 -5.20 12.49
C ARG A 266 14.75 -5.19 10.97
N ILE A 267 15.72 -5.72 10.21
CA ILE A 267 15.58 -5.88 8.76
C ILE A 267 14.59 -7.01 8.45
N LEU A 268 14.62 -8.11 9.19
CA LEU A 268 13.67 -9.22 9.07
C LEU A 268 12.22 -8.79 9.41
N GLU A 269 12.02 -8.01 10.49
CA GLU A 269 10.71 -7.43 10.84
C GLU A 269 10.13 -6.58 9.70
N ILE A 270 10.96 -5.74 9.07
CA ILE A 270 10.57 -4.86 7.95
C ILE A 270 10.26 -5.69 6.69
N GLU A 271 11.03 -6.75 6.44
CA GLU A 271 10.82 -7.69 5.33
C GLU A 271 9.48 -8.43 5.45
N GLU A 272 9.16 -9.00 6.62
CA GLU A 272 7.89 -9.71 6.89
C GLU A 272 6.67 -8.76 6.85
N CYS A 273 6.81 -7.53 7.37
CA CYS A 273 5.76 -6.52 7.26
C CYS A 273 5.56 -6.06 5.82
N GLY A 274 6.64 -5.91 5.06
CA GLY A 274 6.59 -5.62 3.63
C GLY A 274 5.88 -6.72 2.85
N GLU A 275 6.38 -7.95 2.92
CA GLU A 275 5.86 -9.09 2.15
C GLU A 275 4.35 -9.31 2.31
N ARG A 276 3.79 -9.00 3.49
CA ARG A 276 2.33 -9.04 3.72
C ARG A 276 1.58 -7.92 2.99
N ALA A 277 2.09 -6.69 3.00
CA ALA A 277 1.48 -5.56 2.29
C ALA A 277 1.58 -5.69 0.77
N PHE A 278 2.73 -6.13 0.25
CA PHE A 278 2.90 -6.30 -1.20
C PHE A 278 2.20 -7.56 -1.74
N ARG A 279 1.86 -8.53 -0.87
CA ARG A 279 0.94 -9.62 -1.20
C ARG A 279 -0.50 -9.13 -1.36
N SER A 280 -1.01 -8.26 -0.48
CA SER A 280 -2.36 -7.70 -0.70
C SER A 280 -2.43 -6.76 -1.90
N LEU A 281 -1.38 -5.98 -2.19
CA LEU A 281 -1.22 -5.24 -3.46
C LEU A 281 -1.39 -6.16 -4.70
N ILE A 282 -0.78 -7.35 -4.69
CA ILE A 282 -0.91 -8.33 -5.78
C ILE A 282 -2.35 -8.85 -5.87
N ASN A 283 -3.01 -9.13 -4.74
CA ASN A 283 -4.43 -9.52 -4.72
C ASN A 283 -5.31 -8.41 -5.33
N THR A 284 -5.16 -7.15 -4.90
CA THR A 284 -5.90 -6.01 -5.47
C THR A 284 -5.73 -5.93 -6.99
N ARG A 285 -4.51 -6.17 -7.50
CA ARG A 285 -4.25 -6.21 -8.95
C ARG A 285 -4.94 -7.38 -9.65
N VAL A 286 -5.01 -8.56 -9.03
CA VAL A 286 -5.78 -9.71 -9.53
C VAL A 286 -7.28 -9.38 -9.54
N SER A 287 -7.79 -8.68 -8.54
CA SER A 287 -9.19 -8.24 -8.51
C SER A 287 -9.50 -7.18 -9.57
N LEU A 288 -8.61 -6.22 -9.83
CA LEU A 288 -8.72 -5.30 -10.97
C LEU A 288 -8.73 -6.04 -12.33
N LEU A 289 -7.90 -7.09 -12.49
CA LEU A 289 -7.93 -7.95 -13.68
C LEU A 289 -9.27 -8.68 -13.80
N ASN A 290 -9.78 -9.22 -12.69
CA ASN A 290 -11.06 -9.91 -12.66
C ASN A 290 -12.21 -9.01 -13.13
N VAL A 291 -12.21 -7.71 -12.80
CA VAL A 291 -13.22 -6.74 -13.28
C VAL A 291 -13.22 -6.61 -14.81
N LEU A 292 -12.05 -6.56 -15.47
CA LEU A 292 -11.97 -6.52 -16.94
C LEU A 292 -12.45 -7.79 -17.65
N THR A 293 -12.53 -8.91 -16.94
CA THR A 293 -12.78 -10.24 -17.54
C THR A 293 -14.20 -10.77 -17.38
N GLN A 294 -15.15 -9.96 -16.84
CA GLN A 294 -16.48 -10.43 -16.40
C GLN A 294 -17.67 -9.70 -17.03
#